data_AF-A0AAD5JY15-F1
#
_entry.id   AF-A0AAD5JY15-F1
#
_cell.length_a   1.000
_cell.length_b   1.000
_cell.length_c   1.000
_cell.angle_alpha   90.00
_cell.angle_beta   90.00
_cell.angle_gamma   90.00
#
_symmetry.space_group_name_H-M   'P 1'
#
loop_
_entity.id
_entity.type
_entity.pdbx_description
1 polymer ?
#
loop_
_entity_poly.entity_id
_entity_poly.type
_entity_poly.pdbx_seq_one_letter_code
_entity_poly.pdbx_strand_id
1 'polypeptide(L)'
;MAKRQDSEAQLQTQPSSDHFYDNTSTSDRQPPNFAFRILQLSWARVKNSRETIAYTTAITLSTILGIILEAFIAVSHEDATKSVWQSIGQDGISPNSPLSRPGVSDNSYMSVLISLKRLKDENVFFILFHVFQLYLGIDAIVRQSIIQLMAHTANQLICVILALVQLSETLKWNSSIDAIDDTTGRTTDRSSFNKALRFEIALAVLMAVLTLVFAFLCVKLLRQFGWNVYKRLGADPKIQARFRQCQIFLLNLKLDGFFHIVFSIFWIVVMTQEGYHRGSPAAITWYVFHFILTICQFPAPFMARYGMLTEKPRIMIAFLIVHGFVAVDFVIILQQSSTSWAFWVLAVCLAIALSITTIVFGSLVTHNFGRGLKPYVQRLFDKNYRYKFDPSANPTFMNHRPNRRRESSWAIEDDDDESLAITPAPQLPPQQSQQSQQPSYNSVDVSTPRF
;
A
#
# COMPACT_ATOMS: atom_id res chain seq x y z
N MET A 1 -6.40 -88.44 46.99
CA MET A 1 -7.86 -88.22 46.91
C MET A 1 -8.17 -86.82 47.39
N ALA A 2 -8.92 -86.06 46.57
CA ALA A 2 -9.68 -84.82 46.88
C ALA A 2 -8.91 -83.57 47.39
N LYS A 3 -8.95 -82.41 46.71
CA LYS A 3 -10.05 -81.40 46.62
C LYS A 3 -10.40 -80.85 48.03
N ARG A 4 -10.50 -79.54 48.31
CA ARG A 4 -11.19 -78.47 47.55
C ARG A 4 -11.03 -77.09 48.27
N GLN A 5 -10.88 -76.02 47.48
CA GLN A 5 -11.58 -74.70 47.51
C GLN A 5 -11.64 -73.87 48.81
N ASP A 6 -11.07 -72.67 48.88
CA ASP A 6 -11.45 -71.35 48.29
C ASP A 6 -12.10 -70.49 49.38
N SER A 7 -11.46 -69.36 49.74
CA SER A 7 -12.11 -68.09 50.16
C SER A 7 -11.05 -67.02 50.48
N GLU A 8 -11.07 -65.97 49.64
CA GLU A 8 -10.91 -64.54 49.97
C GLU A 8 -9.81 -64.07 50.95
N ALA A 9 -8.82 -63.32 50.43
CA ALA A 9 -8.42 -62.00 50.96
C ALA A 9 -7.34 -61.32 50.09
N GLN A 10 -7.77 -60.26 49.38
CA GLN A 10 -7.08 -58.98 49.17
C GLN A 10 -5.62 -58.98 48.67
N LEU A 11 -5.45 -58.80 47.35
CA LEU A 11 -4.27 -58.13 46.78
C LEU A 11 -4.71 -56.82 46.12
N GLN A 12 -4.34 -55.70 46.74
CA GLN A 12 -4.46 -54.35 46.19
C GLN A 12 -3.50 -54.19 45.02
N THR A 13 -4.03 -54.06 43.81
CA THR A 13 -3.34 -53.46 42.67
C THR A 13 -4.15 -52.25 42.20
N GLN A 14 -3.62 -51.05 42.45
CA GLN A 14 -4.02 -49.82 41.77
C GLN A 14 -3.83 -49.99 40.25
N PRO A 15 -4.81 -49.64 39.41
CA PRO A 15 -4.54 -49.14 38.07
C PRO A 15 -4.45 -47.62 38.12
N SER A 16 -3.30 -47.13 37.65
CA SER A 16 -3.03 -45.74 37.31
C SER A 16 -4.13 -45.17 36.41
N SER A 17 -4.61 -43.99 36.79
CA SER A 17 -5.55 -43.16 36.05
C SER A 17 -4.98 -42.73 34.71
N ASP A 18 -5.29 -43.49 33.65
CA ASP A 18 -5.19 -42.98 32.29
C ASP A 18 -6.26 -41.90 32.09
N HIS A 19 -5.83 -40.64 32.20
CA HIS A 19 -6.62 -39.50 31.77
C HIS A 19 -6.87 -39.62 30.26
N PHE A 20 -8.08 -40.05 29.96
CA PHE A 20 -8.92 -39.72 28.81
C PHE A 20 -8.38 -38.54 27.98
N TYR A 21 -7.45 -38.82 27.06
CA TYR A 21 -7.28 -37.97 25.89
C TYR A 21 -8.51 -38.19 25.03
N ASP A 22 -9.43 -37.26 25.17
CA ASP A 22 -10.58 -37.12 24.29
C ASP A 22 -10.05 -36.89 22.87
N ASN A 23 -9.85 -37.99 22.14
CA ASN A 23 -9.70 -38.01 20.68
C ASN A 23 -11.06 -37.67 20.06
N THR A 24 -11.55 -36.46 20.34
CA THR A 24 -12.52 -35.81 19.49
C THR A 24 -11.80 -35.48 18.19
N SER A 25 -11.92 -36.41 17.25
CA SER A 25 -11.98 -36.17 15.82
C SER A 25 -11.93 -34.68 15.48
N THR A 26 -10.72 -34.19 15.17
CA THR A 26 -10.57 -33.03 14.29
C THR A 26 -11.10 -33.48 12.94
N SER A 27 -12.42 -33.51 12.83
CA SER A 27 -13.18 -33.56 11.59
C SER A 27 -12.45 -32.67 10.58
N ASP A 28 -12.24 -33.24 9.40
CA ASP A 28 -11.91 -32.59 8.14
C ASP A 28 -12.78 -31.35 7.90
N ARG A 29 -12.55 -30.27 8.67
CA ARG A 29 -13.06 -28.95 8.34
C ARG A 29 -12.19 -28.50 7.18
N GLN A 30 -12.74 -28.67 5.98
CA GLN A 30 -12.17 -28.08 4.79
C GLN A 30 -11.67 -26.67 5.12
N PRO A 31 -10.43 -26.35 4.73
CA PRO A 31 -9.88 -25.02 4.97
C PRO A 31 -10.89 -23.97 4.47
N PRO A 32 -11.35 -23.01 5.30
CA PRO A 32 -12.31 -22.02 4.84
C PRO A 32 -11.78 -21.34 3.58
N ASN A 33 -12.68 -20.94 2.68
CA ASN A 33 -12.36 -20.35 1.38
C ASN A 33 -11.22 -19.32 1.50
N PHE A 34 -10.33 -19.27 0.50
CA PHE A 34 -9.16 -18.39 0.52
C PHE A 34 -9.51 -16.93 0.86
N ALA A 35 -10.64 -16.43 0.35
CA ALA A 35 -11.15 -15.10 0.67
C ALA A 35 -11.48 -14.91 2.15
N PHE A 36 -12.16 -15.88 2.77
CA PHE A 36 -12.51 -15.84 4.21
C PHE A 36 -11.25 -15.82 5.08
N ARG A 37 -10.22 -16.58 4.70
CA ARG A 37 -8.91 -16.57 5.39
C ARG A 37 -8.23 -15.22 5.32
N ILE A 38 -8.19 -14.60 4.14
CA ILE A 38 -7.61 -13.27 3.95
C ILE A 38 -8.40 -12.22 4.72
N LEU A 39 -9.73 -12.33 4.76
CA LEU A 39 -10.59 -11.42 5.52
C LEU A 39 -10.34 -11.54 7.03
N GLN A 40 -10.32 -12.77 7.56
CA GLN A 40 -10.04 -13.04 8.97
C GLN A 40 -8.64 -12.56 9.37
N LEU A 41 -7.63 -12.78 8.50
CA LEU A 41 -6.28 -12.25 8.66
C LEU A 41 -6.27 -10.73 8.73
N SER A 42 -6.94 -10.09 7.78
CA SER A 42 -6.99 -8.63 7.68
C SER A 42 -7.65 -8.04 8.91
N TRP A 43 -8.77 -8.62 9.34
CA TRP A 43 -9.49 -8.24 10.56
C TRP A 43 -8.62 -8.37 11.80
N ALA A 44 -7.94 -9.50 11.97
CA ALA A 44 -7.05 -9.74 13.11
C ALA A 44 -5.81 -8.84 13.12
N ARG A 45 -5.41 -8.26 11.98
CA ARG A 45 -4.30 -7.29 11.89
C ARG A 45 -4.78 -5.87 12.15
N VAL A 46 -5.95 -5.51 11.63
CA VAL A 46 -6.57 -4.21 11.88
C VAL A 46 -6.86 -4.01 13.36
N LYS A 47 -7.40 -5.04 14.05
CA LYS A 47 -7.69 -5.01 15.49
C LYS A 47 -6.49 -5.23 16.41
N ASN A 48 -5.26 -5.25 15.88
CA ASN A 48 -4.08 -5.56 16.67
C ASN A 48 -3.72 -4.47 17.69
N SER A 49 -4.08 -3.21 17.42
CA SER A 49 -3.77 -2.06 18.28
C SER A 49 -4.74 -0.91 18.04
N ARG A 50 -4.80 0.04 18.97
CA ARG A 50 -5.65 1.23 18.84
C ARG A 50 -5.25 2.08 17.63
N GLU A 51 -3.96 2.16 17.34
CA GLU A 51 -3.35 2.91 16.24
C GLU A 51 -3.72 2.31 14.88
N THR A 52 -3.70 0.98 14.75
CA THR A 52 -4.09 0.28 13.51
C THR A 52 -5.59 0.41 13.23
N ILE A 53 -6.43 0.41 14.27
CA ILE A 53 -7.86 0.69 14.15
C ILE A 53 -8.07 2.13 13.70
N ALA A 54 -7.48 3.10 14.40
CA ALA A 54 -7.60 4.52 14.06
C ALA A 54 -7.14 4.81 12.62
N TYR A 55 -6.02 4.24 12.19
CA TYR A 55 -5.54 4.37 10.82
C TYR A 55 -6.48 3.75 9.79
N THR A 56 -7.00 2.55 10.06
CA THR A 56 -7.93 1.87 9.15
C THR A 56 -9.28 2.61 9.06
N THR A 57 -9.74 3.21 10.15
CA THR A 57 -10.95 4.05 10.15
C THR A 57 -10.70 5.38 9.42
N ALA A 58 -9.53 6.00 9.62
CA ALA A 58 -9.19 7.25 8.94
C ALA A 58 -9.09 7.05 7.42
N ILE A 59 -8.51 5.95 6.95
CA ILE A 59 -8.40 5.66 5.51
C ILE A 59 -9.73 5.33 4.87
N THR A 60 -10.60 4.56 5.53
CA THR A 60 -11.94 4.30 4.99
C THR A 60 -12.75 5.58 4.93
N LEU A 61 -12.73 6.39 5.98
CA LEU A 61 -13.41 7.69 6.01
C LEU A 61 -12.86 8.64 4.93
N SER A 62 -11.54 8.78 4.85
CA SER A 62 -10.86 9.60 3.84
C SER A 62 -11.25 9.19 2.42
N THR A 63 -11.34 7.89 2.15
CA THR A 63 -11.69 7.37 0.83
C THR A 63 -13.15 7.65 0.49
N ILE A 64 -14.07 7.41 1.44
CA ILE A 64 -15.50 7.66 1.23
C ILE A 64 -15.76 9.15 0.98
N LEU A 65 -15.20 10.02 1.82
CA LEU A 65 -15.38 11.47 1.67
C LEU A 65 -14.73 11.99 0.38
N GLY A 66 -13.54 11.49 0.02
CA GLY A 66 -12.86 11.83 -1.23
C GLY A 66 -13.70 11.46 -2.45
N ILE A 67 -14.21 10.23 -2.52
CA ILE A 67 -15.05 9.77 -3.64
C ILE A 67 -16.36 10.57 -3.73
N ILE A 68 -17.00 10.87 -2.60
CA ILE A 68 -18.24 11.66 -2.59
C ILE A 68 -18.01 13.07 -3.13
N LEU A 69 -16.95 13.76 -2.65
CA LEU A 69 -16.61 15.10 -3.12
C LEU A 69 -16.24 15.07 -4.60
N GLU A 70 -15.42 14.09 -5.03
CA GLU A 70 -15.02 13.97 -6.43
C GLU A 70 -16.20 13.69 -7.36
N ALA A 71 -17.17 12.90 -6.90
CA ALA A 71 -18.41 12.68 -7.65
C ALA A 71 -19.22 13.98 -7.81
N PHE A 72 -19.30 14.82 -6.77
CA PHE A 72 -19.97 16.13 -6.88
C PHE A 72 -19.21 17.10 -7.80
N ILE A 73 -17.88 17.07 -7.79
CA ILE A 73 -17.05 17.86 -8.71
C ILE A 73 -17.28 17.40 -10.15
N ALA A 74 -17.27 16.09 -10.40
CA ALA A 74 -17.53 15.51 -11.73
C ALA A 74 -18.90 15.89 -12.29
N VAL A 75 -19.96 15.81 -11.47
CA VAL A 75 -21.30 16.26 -11.89
C VAL A 75 -21.30 17.76 -12.21
N SER A 76 -20.63 18.57 -11.38
CA SER A 76 -20.56 20.02 -11.59
C SER A 76 -19.77 20.39 -12.86
N HIS A 77 -18.71 19.65 -13.20
CA HIS A 77 -17.97 19.80 -14.45
C HIS A 77 -18.78 19.36 -15.67
N GLU A 78 -19.60 18.31 -15.54
CA GLU A 78 -20.51 17.90 -16.60
C GLU A 78 -21.57 18.98 -16.87
N ASP A 79 -22.15 19.56 -15.82
CA ASP A 79 -23.12 20.65 -15.93
C ASP A 79 -22.49 21.92 -16.51
N ALA A 80 -21.25 22.25 -16.13
CA ALA A 80 -20.49 23.34 -16.73
C ALA A 80 -20.19 23.10 -18.23
N THR A 81 -19.92 21.85 -18.61
CA THR A 81 -19.73 21.49 -20.02
C THR A 81 -21.01 21.71 -20.82
N LYS A 82 -22.17 21.35 -20.26
CA LYS A 82 -23.47 21.57 -20.89
C LYS A 82 -23.80 23.05 -21.03
N SER A 83 -23.50 23.89 -20.02
CA SER A 83 -23.76 25.33 -20.11
C SER A 83 -22.88 26.01 -21.17
N VAL A 84 -21.59 25.65 -21.25
CA VAL A 84 -20.70 26.14 -22.31
C VAL A 84 -21.12 25.62 -23.69
N TRP A 85 -21.59 24.38 -23.78
CA TRP A 85 -22.10 23.84 -25.06
C TRP A 85 -23.30 24.63 -25.57
N GLN A 86 -24.22 25.00 -24.68
CA GLN A 86 -25.39 25.82 -25.03
C GLN A 86 -25.01 27.22 -25.52
N SER A 87 -23.91 27.80 -25.00
CA SER A 87 -23.46 29.13 -25.43
C SER A 87 -22.82 29.15 -26.82
N ILE A 88 -22.45 28.00 -27.40
CA ILE A 88 -21.88 27.90 -28.76
C ILE A 88 -22.96 27.98 -29.85
N GLY A 89 -24.15 27.41 -29.62
CA GLY A 89 -25.21 27.28 -30.64
C GLY A 89 -25.05 26.05 -31.55
N GLN A 90 -25.96 25.86 -32.53
CA GLN A 90 -26.00 24.68 -33.43
C GLN A 90 -24.80 24.54 -34.39
N ASP A 91 -23.90 25.52 -34.46
CA ASP A 91 -22.72 25.52 -35.33
C ASP A 91 -21.50 24.77 -34.72
N GLY A 92 -21.65 24.15 -33.54
CA GLY A 92 -20.58 23.47 -32.83
C GLY A 92 -20.35 22.03 -33.31
N ILE A 93 -19.23 21.77 -33.98
CA ILE A 93 -18.68 20.41 -34.12
C ILE A 93 -18.18 19.99 -32.73
N SER A 94 -18.70 18.88 -32.17
CA SER A 94 -18.20 18.35 -30.90
C SER A 94 -16.69 18.09 -30.97
N PRO A 95 -15.90 18.41 -29.93
CA PRO A 95 -14.48 18.07 -29.91
C PRO A 95 -14.32 16.54 -29.91
N ASN A 96 -14.04 15.99 -31.09
CA ASN A 96 -13.90 14.55 -31.32
C ASN A 96 -12.56 13.99 -30.83
N SER A 97 -11.58 14.85 -30.53
CA SER A 97 -10.20 14.44 -30.20
C SER A 97 -9.73 15.04 -28.86
N PRO A 98 -9.34 14.22 -27.86
CA PRO A 98 -8.70 14.67 -26.62
C PRO A 98 -7.36 15.35 -26.84
N LEU A 99 -6.66 15.05 -27.94
CA LEU A 99 -5.34 15.61 -28.27
C LEU A 99 -5.42 16.94 -29.05
N SER A 100 -6.62 17.42 -29.36
CA SER A 100 -6.82 18.70 -30.05
C SER A 100 -6.18 19.84 -29.25
N ARG A 101 -5.36 20.66 -29.94
CA ARG A 101 -4.66 21.80 -29.32
C ARG A 101 -5.65 22.94 -29.06
N PRO A 102 -5.67 23.55 -27.86
CA PRO A 102 -6.40 24.81 -27.64
C PRO A 102 -5.91 25.87 -28.64
N GLY A 103 -6.80 26.43 -29.45
CA GLY A 103 -6.50 27.52 -30.39
C GLY A 103 -6.40 27.16 -31.88
N VAL A 104 -6.69 25.91 -32.29
CA VAL A 104 -6.74 25.53 -33.73
C VAL A 104 -8.12 25.80 -34.36
N SER A 105 -9.14 26.04 -33.55
CA SER A 105 -10.49 26.42 -34.00
C SER A 105 -10.73 27.91 -33.80
N ASP A 106 -11.32 28.59 -34.80
CA ASP A 106 -11.74 29.99 -34.71
C ASP A 106 -12.78 30.26 -33.59
N ASN A 107 -13.38 29.19 -33.03
CA ASN A 107 -14.33 29.26 -31.92
C ASN A 107 -13.64 29.26 -30.56
N SER A 108 -13.60 30.41 -29.89
CA SER A 108 -12.96 30.59 -28.57
C SER A 108 -13.54 29.69 -27.46
N TYR A 109 -14.81 29.29 -27.53
CA TYR A 109 -15.43 28.36 -26.58
C TYR A 109 -14.95 26.91 -26.73
N MET A 110 -14.42 26.52 -27.89
CA MET A 110 -14.00 25.14 -28.16
C MET A 110 -12.81 24.73 -27.28
N SER A 111 -11.85 25.64 -27.05
CA SER A 111 -10.73 25.38 -26.15
C SER A 111 -11.18 25.12 -24.71
N VAL A 112 -12.24 25.77 -24.28
CA VAL A 112 -12.80 25.58 -22.93
C VAL A 112 -13.48 24.21 -22.84
N LEU A 113 -14.26 23.82 -23.85
CA LEU A 113 -14.91 22.50 -23.89
C LEU A 113 -13.91 21.33 -23.90
N ILE A 114 -12.86 21.42 -24.71
CA ILE A 114 -11.79 20.42 -24.73
C ILE A 114 -11.17 20.30 -23.33
N SER A 115 -10.94 21.43 -22.67
CA SER A 115 -10.35 21.43 -21.32
C SER A 115 -11.30 20.82 -20.29
N LEU A 116 -12.59 21.16 -20.30
CA LEU A 116 -13.59 20.56 -19.40
C LEU A 116 -13.72 19.05 -19.60
N LYS A 117 -13.62 18.58 -20.85
CA LYS A 117 -13.60 17.13 -21.15
C LYS A 117 -12.39 16.46 -20.54
N ARG A 118 -11.21 17.08 -20.59
CA ARG A 118 -9.99 16.59 -19.92
C ARG A 118 -10.15 16.56 -18.40
N LEU A 119 -10.68 17.63 -17.79
CA LEU A 119 -10.97 17.66 -16.35
C LEU A 119 -11.87 16.50 -15.92
N LYS A 120 -12.86 16.11 -16.73
CA LYS A 120 -13.70 14.94 -16.44
C LYS A 120 -12.88 13.64 -16.39
N ASP A 121 -11.94 13.46 -17.31
CA ASP A 121 -11.07 12.28 -17.33
C ASP A 121 -10.10 12.28 -16.12
N GLU A 122 -9.66 13.47 -15.67
CA GLU A 122 -8.88 13.64 -14.43
C GLU A 122 -9.69 13.24 -13.19
N ASN A 123 -10.96 13.64 -13.11
CA ASN A 123 -11.83 13.26 -11.99
C ASN A 123 -12.01 11.73 -11.90
N VAL A 124 -12.16 11.04 -13.04
CA VAL A 124 -12.23 9.57 -13.07
C VAL A 124 -10.94 8.96 -12.53
N PHE A 125 -9.78 9.48 -12.96
CA PHE A 125 -8.49 9.06 -12.43
C PHE A 125 -8.41 9.27 -10.91
N PHE A 126 -8.88 10.40 -10.41
CA PHE A 126 -8.76 10.74 -8.99
C PHE A 126 -9.65 9.84 -8.11
N ILE A 127 -10.85 9.48 -8.57
CA ILE A 127 -11.70 8.46 -7.95
C ILE A 127 -10.97 7.11 -7.87
N LEU A 128 -10.39 6.66 -9.00
CA LEU A 128 -9.61 5.41 -9.04
C LEU A 128 -8.41 5.47 -8.09
N PHE A 129 -7.75 6.62 -7.99
CA PHE A 129 -6.62 6.83 -7.10
C PHE A 129 -7.02 6.75 -5.62
N HIS A 130 -8.18 7.29 -5.24
CA HIS A 130 -8.72 7.13 -3.88
C HIS A 130 -8.98 5.66 -3.52
N VAL A 131 -9.59 4.90 -4.42
CA VAL A 131 -9.80 3.44 -4.23
C VAL A 131 -8.47 2.72 -4.09
N PHE A 132 -7.47 3.09 -4.90
CA PHE A 132 -6.13 2.54 -4.80
C PHE A 132 -5.43 2.91 -3.49
N GLN A 133 -5.59 4.14 -3.00
CA GLN A 133 -5.06 4.55 -1.70
C GLN A 133 -5.65 3.71 -0.57
N LEU A 134 -6.96 3.43 -0.58
CA LEU A 134 -7.60 2.53 0.37
C LEU A 134 -6.95 1.14 0.35
N TYR A 135 -6.79 0.56 -0.84
CA TYR A 135 -6.11 -0.72 -1.02
C TYR A 135 -4.68 -0.68 -0.47
N LEU A 136 -3.91 0.34 -0.81
CA LEU A 136 -2.50 0.48 -0.44
C LEU A 136 -2.34 0.61 1.07
N GLY A 137 -3.16 1.43 1.72
CA GLY A 137 -3.06 1.63 3.17
C GLY A 137 -3.60 0.47 3.99
N ILE A 138 -4.68 -0.21 3.56
CA ILE A 138 -5.10 -1.48 4.21
C ILE A 138 -3.98 -2.52 4.08
N ASP A 139 -3.40 -2.66 2.88
CA ASP A 139 -2.32 -3.62 2.67
C ASP A 139 -1.07 -3.31 3.52
N ALA A 140 -0.75 -2.02 3.71
CA ALA A 140 0.34 -1.59 4.60
C ALA A 140 0.13 -2.08 6.04
N ILE A 141 -1.10 -2.01 6.57
CA ILE A 141 -1.45 -2.51 7.90
C ILE A 141 -1.40 -4.04 7.95
N VAL A 142 -2.01 -4.71 6.97
CA VAL A 142 -2.07 -6.19 6.93
C VAL A 142 -0.67 -6.80 6.86
N ARG A 143 0.23 -6.19 6.09
CA ARG A 143 1.63 -6.63 5.95
C ARG A 143 2.57 -6.04 7.00
N GLN A 144 2.11 -5.10 7.82
CA GLN A 144 2.94 -4.33 8.76
C GLN A 144 4.17 -3.76 8.04
N SER A 145 3.95 -3.16 6.88
CA SER A 145 5.01 -2.68 5.99
C SER A 145 5.22 -1.18 6.18
N ILE A 146 6.34 -0.83 6.82
CA ILE A 146 6.77 0.56 7.03
C ILE A 146 6.88 1.33 5.70
N ILE A 147 7.49 0.70 4.70
CA ILE A 147 7.73 1.35 3.40
C ILE A 147 6.41 1.66 2.69
N GLN A 148 5.42 0.76 2.76
CA GLN A 148 4.10 1.01 2.19
C GLN A 148 3.32 2.08 2.96
N LEU A 149 3.45 2.08 4.29
CA LEU A 149 2.84 3.10 5.15
C LEU A 149 3.37 4.50 4.81
N MET A 150 4.69 4.65 4.70
CA MET A 150 5.32 5.92 4.27
C MET A 150 4.86 6.33 2.87
N ALA A 151 4.80 5.39 1.93
CA ALA A 151 4.36 5.67 0.57
C ALA A 151 2.89 6.12 0.51
N HIS A 152 2.00 5.53 1.30
CA HIS A 152 0.62 5.99 1.41
C HIS A 152 0.55 7.42 1.96
N THR A 153 1.28 7.74 3.03
CA THR A 153 1.32 9.11 3.58
C THR A 153 1.87 10.11 2.54
N ALA A 154 2.93 9.74 1.81
CA ALA A 154 3.48 10.59 0.74
C ALA A 154 2.47 10.78 -0.41
N ASN A 155 1.76 9.71 -0.79
CA ASN A 155 0.70 9.81 -1.79
C ASN A 155 -0.45 10.72 -1.35
N GLN A 156 -0.80 10.74 -0.06
CA GLN A 156 -1.81 11.68 0.44
C GLN A 156 -1.37 13.14 0.30
N LEU A 157 -0.09 13.44 0.51
CA LEU A 157 0.43 14.77 0.20
C LEU A 157 0.34 15.09 -1.30
N ILE A 158 0.63 14.11 -2.17
CA ILE A 158 0.46 14.26 -3.62
C ILE A 158 -1.01 14.52 -3.98
N CYS A 159 -1.98 13.85 -3.33
CA CYS A 159 -3.40 14.13 -3.53
C CYS A 159 -3.76 15.59 -3.24
N VAL A 160 -3.16 16.20 -2.20
CA VAL A 160 -3.38 17.63 -1.91
C VAL A 160 -2.88 18.49 -3.06
N ILE A 161 -1.69 18.20 -3.57
CA ILE A 161 -1.12 18.93 -4.70
C ILE A 161 -2.02 18.79 -5.95
N LEU A 162 -2.48 17.57 -6.25
CA LEU A 162 -3.37 17.32 -7.38
C LEU A 162 -4.71 18.06 -7.24
N ALA A 163 -5.32 18.05 -6.04
CA ALA A 163 -6.56 18.79 -5.78
C ALA A 163 -6.37 20.32 -5.96
N LEU A 164 -5.20 20.86 -5.58
CA LEU A 164 -4.87 22.27 -5.82
C LEU A 164 -4.63 22.58 -7.30
N VAL A 165 -4.01 21.68 -8.05
CA VAL A 165 -3.83 21.82 -9.49
C VAL A 165 -5.20 21.84 -10.19
N GLN A 166 -6.08 20.89 -9.87
CA GLN A 166 -7.44 20.82 -10.40
C GLN A 166 -8.22 22.12 -10.13
N LEU A 167 -8.16 22.63 -8.89
CA LEU A 167 -8.74 23.93 -8.53
C LEU A 167 -8.19 25.09 -9.37
N SER A 168 -6.87 25.12 -9.59
CA SER A 168 -6.24 26.17 -10.39
C SER A 168 -6.66 26.15 -11.85
N GLU A 169 -6.89 24.95 -12.41
CA GLU A 169 -7.38 24.80 -13.78
C GLU A 169 -8.83 25.25 -13.91
N THR A 170 -9.71 24.85 -12.99
CA THR A 170 -11.11 25.29 -12.97
C THR A 170 -11.21 26.81 -12.86
N LEU A 171 -10.39 27.45 -12.01
CA LEU A 171 -10.33 28.92 -11.92
C LEU A 171 -9.89 29.57 -13.24
N LYS A 172 -8.84 29.04 -13.87
CA LYS A 172 -8.33 29.56 -15.15
C LYS A 172 -9.38 29.48 -16.26
N TRP A 173 -10.07 28.35 -16.39
CA TRP A 173 -11.09 28.16 -17.42
C TRP A 173 -12.36 28.94 -17.13
N ASN A 174 -12.68 29.12 -15.85
CA ASN A 174 -13.70 30.06 -15.43
C ASN A 174 -13.32 31.46 -15.96
N SER A 175 -12.22 32.08 -15.55
CA SER A 175 -11.86 33.43 -16.02
C SER A 175 -11.72 33.56 -17.55
N SER A 176 -11.36 32.48 -18.25
CA SER A 176 -11.28 32.47 -19.71
C SER A 176 -12.67 32.65 -20.36
N ILE A 177 -13.73 32.10 -19.78
CA ILE A 177 -15.10 32.31 -20.29
C ILE A 177 -15.51 33.77 -20.15
N ASP A 178 -15.15 34.44 -19.05
CA ASP A 178 -15.52 35.86 -18.86
C ASP A 178 -14.94 36.73 -20.00
N ALA A 179 -13.68 36.49 -20.37
CA ALA A 179 -13.04 37.20 -21.49
C ALA A 179 -13.70 36.89 -22.85
N ILE A 180 -14.20 35.65 -23.04
CA ILE A 180 -14.88 35.24 -24.28
C ILE A 180 -16.28 35.85 -24.35
N ASP A 181 -17.03 35.81 -23.25
CA ASP A 181 -18.36 36.40 -23.13
C ASP A 181 -18.30 37.92 -23.41
N ASP A 182 -17.32 38.63 -22.83
CA ASP A 182 -17.08 40.06 -23.08
C ASP A 182 -16.78 40.37 -24.56
N THR A 183 -16.02 39.49 -25.22
CA THR A 183 -15.64 39.66 -26.64
C THR A 183 -16.77 39.32 -27.61
N THR A 184 -17.61 38.33 -27.26
CA THR A 184 -18.67 37.80 -28.13
C THR A 184 -20.05 38.41 -27.85
N GLY A 185 -20.20 39.17 -26.77
CA GLY A 185 -21.47 39.74 -26.33
C GLY A 185 -22.50 38.70 -25.88
N ARG A 186 -22.04 37.49 -25.53
CA ARG A 186 -22.87 36.39 -25.01
C ARG A 186 -22.73 36.31 -23.49
N THR A 187 -23.67 35.62 -22.84
CA THR A 187 -23.62 35.37 -21.39
C THR A 187 -23.75 33.87 -21.12
N THR A 188 -22.69 33.28 -20.58
CA THR A 188 -22.65 31.86 -20.19
C THR A 188 -23.05 31.73 -18.72
N ASP A 189 -23.90 30.74 -18.37
CA ASP A 189 -24.22 30.48 -16.96
C ASP A 189 -22.99 29.94 -16.20
N ARG A 190 -22.64 30.65 -15.11
CA ARG A 190 -21.47 30.40 -14.26
C ARG A 190 -21.80 29.67 -12.97
N SER A 191 -23.09 29.37 -12.73
CA SER A 191 -23.55 28.71 -11.51
C SER A 191 -22.83 27.37 -11.28
N SER A 192 -22.66 26.57 -12.33
CA SER A 192 -21.99 25.26 -12.31
C SER A 192 -20.50 25.35 -11.99
N PHE A 193 -19.78 26.34 -12.55
CA PHE A 193 -18.36 26.58 -12.25
C PHE A 193 -18.17 26.96 -10.78
N ASN A 194 -18.96 27.92 -10.29
CA ASN A 194 -18.91 28.33 -8.90
C ASN A 194 -19.22 27.18 -7.94
N LYS A 195 -20.13 26.27 -8.33
CA LYS A 195 -20.42 25.05 -7.58
C LYS A 195 -19.24 24.08 -7.57
N ALA A 196 -18.60 23.84 -8.72
CA ALA A 196 -17.39 23.01 -8.82
C ALA A 196 -16.26 23.54 -7.93
N LEU A 197 -15.94 24.83 -8.04
CA LEU A 197 -14.90 25.49 -7.25
C LEU A 197 -15.10 25.32 -5.74
N ARG A 198 -16.34 25.43 -5.25
CA ARG A 198 -16.65 25.23 -3.82
C ARG A 198 -16.34 23.80 -3.36
N PHE A 199 -16.65 22.80 -4.19
CA PHE A 199 -16.35 21.41 -3.87
C PHE A 199 -14.86 21.10 -3.98
N GLU A 200 -14.15 21.66 -4.97
CA GLU A 200 -12.69 21.51 -5.12
C GLU A 200 -11.94 22.11 -3.93
N ILE A 201 -12.35 23.30 -3.46
CA ILE A 201 -11.78 23.90 -2.24
C ILE A 201 -12.03 22.98 -1.03
N ALA A 202 -13.26 22.46 -0.89
CA ALA A 202 -13.58 21.54 0.20
C ALA A 202 -12.72 20.26 0.14
N LEU A 203 -12.49 19.71 -1.06
CA LEU A 203 -11.63 18.54 -1.27
C LEU A 203 -10.17 18.84 -0.91
N ALA A 204 -9.60 19.95 -1.39
CA ALA A 204 -8.23 20.33 -1.09
C ALA A 204 -7.99 20.51 0.42
N VAL A 205 -8.91 21.21 1.12
CA VAL A 205 -8.83 21.40 2.57
C VAL A 205 -8.98 20.08 3.32
N LEU A 206 -9.94 19.24 2.93
CA LEU A 206 -10.16 17.93 3.53
C LEU A 206 -8.91 17.04 3.40
N MET A 207 -8.32 16.98 2.20
CA MET A 207 -7.13 16.19 1.94
C MET A 207 -5.91 16.72 2.71
N ALA A 208 -5.78 18.03 2.86
CA ALA A 208 -4.71 18.64 3.65
C ALA A 208 -4.82 18.25 5.13
N VAL A 209 -6.00 18.36 5.72
CA VAL A 209 -6.25 17.96 7.12
C VAL A 209 -6.00 16.46 7.31
N LEU A 210 -6.52 15.62 6.41
CA LEU A 210 -6.32 14.17 6.48
C LEU A 210 -4.85 13.78 6.32
N THR A 211 -4.10 14.48 5.47
CA THR A 211 -2.65 14.25 5.33
C THR A 211 -1.91 14.47 6.65
N LEU A 212 -2.27 15.50 7.42
CA LEU A 212 -1.69 15.72 8.75
C LEU A 212 -2.06 14.59 9.74
N VAL A 213 -3.31 14.13 9.70
CA VAL A 213 -3.76 12.97 10.50
C VAL A 213 -2.98 11.71 10.13
N PHE A 214 -2.81 11.43 8.83
CA PHE A 214 -2.03 10.28 8.38
C PHE A 214 -0.55 10.40 8.72
N ALA A 215 0.05 11.59 8.64
CA ALA A 215 1.42 11.83 9.06
C ALA A 215 1.62 11.52 10.56
N PHE A 216 0.70 12.01 11.40
CA PHE A 216 0.71 11.71 12.83
C PHE A 216 0.57 10.20 13.13
N LEU A 217 -0.41 9.54 12.51
CA LEU A 217 -0.61 8.10 12.69
C LEU A 217 0.56 7.27 12.13
N CYS A 218 1.15 7.72 11.02
CA CYS A 218 2.33 7.10 10.42
C CYS A 218 3.48 7.06 11.41
N VAL A 219 3.79 8.16 12.12
CA VAL A 219 4.86 8.19 13.14
C VAL A 219 4.63 7.16 14.26
N LYS A 220 3.39 7.02 14.74
CA LYS A 220 3.06 6.01 15.77
C LYS A 220 3.23 4.58 15.26
N LEU A 221 2.69 4.30 14.08
CA LEU A 221 2.76 2.97 13.45
C LEU A 221 4.18 2.62 13.01
N LEU A 222 5.01 3.59 12.64
CA LEU A 222 6.43 3.39 12.32
C LEU A 222 7.18 2.79 13.51
N ARG A 223 6.94 3.29 14.74
CA ARG A 223 7.55 2.74 15.95
C ARG A 223 7.10 1.29 16.21
N GLN A 224 5.80 1.04 16.15
CA GLN A 224 5.22 -0.28 16.39
C GLN A 224 5.67 -1.31 15.34
N PHE A 225 5.59 -0.96 14.05
CA PHE A 225 6.00 -1.85 12.96
C PHE A 225 7.51 -2.01 12.91
N GLY A 226 8.28 -0.98 13.27
CA GLY A 226 9.74 -1.05 13.39
C GLY A 226 10.17 -2.09 14.40
N TRP A 227 9.57 -2.07 15.60
CA TRP A 227 9.80 -3.07 16.63
C TRP A 227 9.43 -4.48 16.17
N ASN A 228 8.28 -4.63 15.50
CA ASN A 228 7.84 -5.94 14.97
C ASN A 228 8.78 -6.48 13.88
N VAL A 229 9.27 -5.62 12.99
CA VAL A 229 10.22 -6.00 11.94
C VAL A 229 11.58 -6.39 12.56
N TYR A 230 12.05 -5.63 13.56
CA TYR A 230 13.27 -5.93 14.30
C TYR A 230 13.21 -7.31 14.98
N LYS A 231 12.15 -7.58 15.75
CA LYS A 231 11.94 -8.89 16.40
C LYS A 231 11.85 -10.04 15.39
N ARG A 232 11.33 -9.79 14.19
CA ARG A 232 11.19 -10.81 13.14
C ARG A 232 12.49 -11.13 12.40
N LEU A 233 13.32 -10.12 12.13
CA LEU A 233 14.54 -10.26 11.33
C LEU A 233 15.79 -10.49 12.17
N GLY A 234 15.77 -10.09 13.45
CA GLY A 234 16.95 -10.06 14.31
C GLY A 234 17.88 -8.88 14.00
N ALA A 235 19.05 -8.87 14.63
CA ALA A 235 19.99 -7.75 14.59
C ALA A 235 20.92 -7.72 13.36
N ASP A 236 20.86 -8.71 12.45
CA ASP A 236 21.75 -8.73 11.27
C ASP A 236 21.40 -7.60 10.27
N PRO A 237 22.26 -6.58 10.11
CA PRO A 237 21.98 -5.45 9.23
C PRO A 237 21.92 -5.84 7.75
N LYS A 238 22.61 -6.92 7.33
CA LYS A 238 22.64 -7.37 5.94
C LYS A 238 21.30 -7.97 5.53
N ILE A 239 20.70 -8.80 6.39
CA ILE A 239 19.38 -9.38 6.14
C ILE A 239 18.31 -8.28 6.12
N GLN A 240 18.38 -7.34 7.06
CA GLN A 240 17.46 -6.20 7.09
C GLN A 240 17.56 -5.34 5.82
N ALA A 241 18.76 -5.07 5.31
CA ALA A 241 18.95 -4.32 4.07
C ALA A 241 18.32 -5.02 2.85
N ARG A 242 18.55 -6.32 2.70
CA ARG A 242 17.95 -7.14 1.63
C ARG A 242 16.43 -7.19 1.73
N PHE A 243 15.90 -7.28 2.95
CA PHE A 243 14.46 -7.26 3.20
C PHE A 243 13.83 -5.90 2.83
N ARG A 244 14.49 -4.78 3.17
CA ARG A 244 14.03 -3.44 2.75
C ARG A 244 13.97 -3.32 1.22
N GLN A 245 14.99 -3.81 0.50
CA GLN A 245 14.98 -3.80 -0.98
C GLN A 245 13.79 -4.60 -1.55
N CYS A 246 13.50 -5.76 -0.97
CA CYS A 246 12.33 -6.57 -1.32
C CYS A 246 11.00 -5.83 -1.06
N GLN A 247 10.88 -5.14 0.08
CA GLN A 247 9.69 -4.33 0.39
C GLN A 247 9.52 -3.13 -0.55
N ILE A 248 10.60 -2.45 -0.92
CA ILE A 248 10.57 -1.36 -1.91
C ILE A 248 10.14 -1.91 -3.27
N PHE A 249 10.71 -3.03 -3.71
CA PHE A 249 10.31 -3.68 -4.97
C PHE A 249 8.82 -4.04 -4.97
N LEU A 250 8.30 -4.63 -3.89
CA LEU A 250 6.88 -4.96 -3.75
C LEU A 250 5.96 -3.75 -3.68
N LEU A 251 6.42 -2.63 -3.12
CA LEU A 251 5.69 -1.37 -3.15
C LEU A 251 5.65 -0.84 -4.59
N ASN A 252 6.80 -0.74 -5.25
CA ASN A 252 6.90 -0.26 -6.64
C ASN A 252 6.00 -1.08 -7.55
N LEU A 253 6.02 -2.41 -7.44
CA LEU A 253 5.17 -3.29 -8.23
C LEU A 253 3.66 -3.00 -8.11
N LYS A 254 3.21 -2.45 -6.98
CA LYS A 254 1.81 -2.05 -6.78
C LYS A 254 1.50 -0.67 -7.34
N LEU A 255 2.41 0.29 -7.11
CA LEU A 255 2.29 1.62 -7.68
C LEU A 255 2.31 1.52 -9.21
N ASP A 256 3.34 0.86 -9.75
CA ASP A 256 3.54 0.56 -11.16
C ASP A 256 2.33 -0.15 -11.77
N GLY A 257 1.86 -1.23 -11.14
CA GLY A 257 0.67 -1.95 -11.60
C GLY A 257 -0.59 -1.08 -11.65
N PHE A 258 -0.80 -0.16 -10.69
CA PHE A 258 -1.93 0.76 -10.73
C PHE A 258 -1.77 1.83 -11.83
N PHE A 259 -0.69 2.62 -11.77
CA PHE A 259 -0.50 3.76 -12.67
C PHE A 259 -0.38 3.31 -14.12
N HIS A 260 0.36 2.24 -14.40
CA HIS A 260 0.49 1.78 -15.77
C HIS A 260 -0.81 1.21 -16.31
N ILE A 261 -1.53 0.36 -15.58
CA ILE A 261 -2.80 -0.20 -16.10
C ILE A 261 -3.79 0.93 -16.39
N VAL A 262 -3.94 1.89 -15.47
CA VAL A 262 -4.86 3.02 -15.65
C VAL A 262 -4.46 3.86 -16.86
N PHE A 263 -3.19 4.26 -16.98
CA PHE A 263 -2.74 5.10 -18.10
C PHE A 263 -2.71 4.36 -19.44
N SER A 264 -2.40 3.06 -19.46
CA SER A 264 -2.51 2.24 -20.67
C SER A 264 -3.96 2.14 -21.14
N ILE A 265 -4.92 1.91 -20.24
CA ILE A 265 -6.35 1.90 -20.61
C ILE A 265 -6.78 3.27 -21.14
N PHE A 266 -6.39 4.36 -20.48
CA PHE A 266 -6.71 5.71 -20.95
C PHE A 266 -6.11 5.97 -22.34
N TRP A 267 -4.88 5.51 -22.58
CA TRP A 267 -4.25 5.67 -23.88
C TRP A 267 -4.94 4.87 -24.98
N ILE A 268 -5.41 3.63 -24.70
CA ILE A 268 -6.26 2.87 -25.64
C ILE A 268 -7.49 3.68 -26.04
N VAL A 269 -8.15 4.33 -25.07
CA VAL A 269 -9.32 5.18 -25.33
C VAL A 269 -8.94 6.35 -26.23
N VAL A 270 -7.83 7.03 -25.95
CA VAL A 270 -7.32 8.12 -26.78
C VAL A 270 -7.01 7.63 -28.20
N MET A 271 -6.22 6.58 -28.38
CA MET A 271 -5.89 6.02 -29.69
C MET A 271 -7.14 5.61 -30.49
N THR A 272 -8.17 5.13 -29.79
CA THR A 272 -9.45 4.78 -30.42
C THR A 272 -10.18 6.02 -30.93
N GLN A 273 -10.24 7.08 -30.12
CA GLN A 273 -10.85 8.37 -30.48
C GLN A 273 -10.11 9.06 -31.63
N GLU A 274 -8.78 8.95 -31.67
CA GLU A 274 -7.95 9.46 -32.77
C GLU A 274 -7.97 8.56 -34.03
N GLY A 275 -8.74 7.46 -34.01
CA GLY A 275 -8.95 6.63 -35.19
C GLY A 275 -7.78 5.70 -35.57
N TYR A 276 -6.84 5.42 -34.67
CA TYR A 276 -5.66 4.58 -34.96
C TYR A 276 -6.06 3.18 -35.47
N HIS A 277 -7.17 2.65 -34.98
CA HIS A 277 -7.73 1.35 -35.37
C HIS A 277 -8.20 1.27 -36.84
N ARG A 278 -8.40 2.41 -37.51
CA ARG A 278 -8.76 2.52 -38.94
C ARG A 278 -7.74 3.33 -39.74
N GLY A 279 -6.61 3.67 -39.11
CA GLY A 279 -5.59 4.53 -39.68
C GLY A 279 -4.67 3.80 -40.67
N SER A 280 -3.47 4.32 -40.83
CA SER A 280 -2.42 3.67 -41.63
C SER A 280 -2.04 2.29 -41.04
N PRO A 281 -1.43 1.39 -41.84
CA PRO A 281 -0.94 0.10 -41.33
C PRO A 281 -0.04 0.27 -40.10
N ALA A 282 0.81 1.30 -40.08
CA ALA A 282 1.66 1.62 -38.94
C ALA A 282 0.86 2.01 -37.68
N ALA A 283 -0.20 2.82 -37.82
CA ALA A 283 -1.06 3.21 -36.70
C ALA A 283 -1.78 2.00 -36.10
N ILE A 284 -2.26 1.09 -36.95
CA ILE A 284 -2.88 -0.17 -36.53
C ILE A 284 -1.86 -1.05 -35.80
N THR A 285 -0.62 -1.17 -36.32
CA THR A 285 0.45 -1.93 -35.65
C THR A 285 0.73 -1.41 -34.24
N TRP A 286 0.86 -0.09 -34.07
CA TRP A 286 1.10 0.50 -32.75
C TRP A 286 -0.07 0.29 -31.80
N TYR A 287 -1.30 0.46 -32.29
CA TYR A 287 -2.52 0.20 -31.50
C TYR A 287 -2.58 -1.24 -31.00
N VAL A 288 -2.34 -2.22 -31.88
CA VAL A 288 -2.34 -3.65 -31.52
C VAL A 288 -1.20 -3.97 -30.55
N PHE A 289 -0.01 -3.41 -30.78
CA PHE A 289 1.14 -3.60 -29.89
C PHE A 289 0.86 -3.11 -28.47
N HIS A 290 0.38 -1.87 -28.33
CA HIS A 290 0.02 -1.27 -27.04
C HIS A 290 -1.09 -2.07 -26.34
N PHE A 291 -2.11 -2.52 -27.10
CA PHE A 291 -3.19 -3.35 -26.58
C PHE A 291 -2.69 -4.68 -26.01
N ILE A 292 -1.78 -5.37 -26.72
CA ILE A 292 -1.19 -6.63 -26.25
C ILE A 292 -0.38 -6.40 -24.97
N LEU A 293 0.46 -5.35 -24.92
CA LEU A 293 1.24 -5.02 -23.73
C LEU A 293 0.34 -4.72 -22.52
N THR A 294 -0.76 -4.01 -22.73
CA THR A 294 -1.77 -3.73 -21.70
C THR A 294 -2.35 -5.03 -21.11
N ILE A 295 -2.66 -6.02 -21.96
CA ILE A 295 -3.14 -7.33 -21.49
C ILE A 295 -2.05 -8.07 -20.71
N CYS A 296 -0.81 -8.07 -21.21
CA CYS A 296 0.33 -8.71 -20.54
C CYS A 296 0.63 -8.09 -19.16
N GLN A 297 0.22 -6.85 -18.94
CA GLN A 297 0.47 -6.13 -17.70
C GLN A 297 -0.36 -6.64 -16.51
N PHE A 298 -1.54 -7.22 -16.74
CA PHE A 298 -2.36 -7.79 -15.67
C PHE A 298 -1.67 -8.96 -14.92
N PRO A 299 -1.15 -10.02 -15.60
CA PRO A 299 -0.47 -11.12 -14.93
C PRO A 299 0.96 -10.79 -14.47
N ALA A 300 1.61 -9.78 -15.05
CA ALA A 300 3.03 -9.49 -14.82
C ALA A 300 3.41 -9.23 -13.34
N PRO A 301 2.67 -8.41 -12.56
CA PRO A 301 2.92 -8.24 -11.12
C PRO A 301 2.83 -9.55 -10.32
N PHE A 302 1.89 -10.43 -10.66
CA PHE A 302 1.75 -11.72 -9.98
C PHE A 302 2.93 -12.64 -10.28
N MET A 303 3.41 -12.64 -11.52
CA MET A 303 4.62 -13.36 -11.92
C MET A 303 5.86 -12.84 -11.20
N ALA A 304 6.06 -11.52 -11.15
CA ALA A 304 7.18 -10.89 -10.45
C ALA A 304 7.19 -11.27 -8.96
N ARG A 305 6.03 -11.17 -8.32
CA ARG A 305 5.84 -11.59 -6.92
C ARG A 305 6.16 -13.07 -6.73
N TYR A 306 5.68 -13.95 -7.62
CA TYR A 306 5.96 -15.38 -7.54
C TYR A 306 7.44 -15.69 -7.74
N GLY A 307 8.09 -15.07 -8.72
CA GLY A 307 9.53 -15.21 -8.99
C GLY A 307 10.37 -14.79 -7.79
N MET A 308 10.00 -13.69 -7.13
CA MET A 308 10.63 -13.21 -5.90
C MET A 308 10.43 -14.16 -4.72
N LEU A 309 9.20 -14.65 -4.49
CA LEU A 309 8.89 -15.55 -3.36
C LEU A 309 9.55 -16.92 -3.47
N THR A 310 9.76 -17.38 -4.70
CA THR A 310 10.39 -18.67 -4.98
C THR A 310 11.89 -18.57 -5.21
N GLU A 311 12.42 -17.35 -5.31
CA GLU A 311 13.79 -17.03 -5.72
C GLU A 311 14.16 -17.68 -7.06
N LYS A 312 13.24 -17.69 -8.02
CA LYS A 312 13.44 -18.27 -9.37
C LYS A 312 13.92 -17.16 -10.34
N PRO A 313 15.22 -17.10 -10.69
CA PRO A 313 15.75 -16.02 -11.54
C PRO A 313 15.13 -16.01 -12.94
N ARG A 314 14.82 -17.16 -13.52
CA ARG A 314 14.21 -17.26 -14.87
C ARG A 314 12.88 -16.50 -14.98
N ILE A 315 12.03 -16.60 -13.96
CA ILE A 315 10.72 -15.92 -13.94
C ILE A 315 10.90 -14.42 -13.75
N MET A 316 11.85 -14.02 -12.91
CA MET A 316 12.15 -12.62 -12.67
C MET A 316 12.74 -11.93 -13.90
N ILE A 317 13.68 -12.59 -14.60
CA ILE A 317 14.25 -12.10 -15.86
C ILE A 317 13.17 -11.97 -16.93
N ALA A 318 12.29 -12.96 -17.08
CA ALA A 318 11.17 -12.88 -18.02
C ALA A 318 10.24 -11.69 -17.71
N PHE A 319 9.94 -11.45 -16.43
CA PHE A 319 9.19 -10.26 -16.01
C PHE A 319 9.93 -8.96 -16.38
N LEU A 320 11.23 -8.86 -16.10
CA LEU A 320 12.02 -7.66 -16.40
C LEU A 320 12.07 -7.37 -17.91
N ILE A 321 12.14 -8.38 -18.76
CA ILE A 321 12.10 -8.22 -20.22
C ILE A 321 10.74 -7.67 -20.67
N VAL A 322 9.64 -8.29 -20.22
CA VAL A 322 8.27 -7.82 -20.55
C VAL A 322 8.06 -6.39 -20.05
N HIS A 323 8.50 -6.09 -18.83
CA HIS A 323 8.39 -4.76 -18.25
C HIS A 323 9.28 -3.74 -18.97
N GLY A 324 10.42 -4.16 -19.54
CA GLY A 324 11.23 -3.32 -20.43
C GLY A 324 10.50 -2.92 -21.71
N PHE A 325 9.72 -3.81 -22.32
CA PHE A 325 8.87 -3.46 -23.46
C PHE A 325 7.78 -2.44 -23.09
N VAL A 326 7.17 -2.59 -21.90
CA VAL A 326 6.22 -1.61 -21.37
C VAL A 326 6.88 -0.24 -21.16
N ALA A 327 8.11 -0.20 -20.64
CA ALA A 327 8.85 1.05 -20.49
C ALA A 327 9.06 1.77 -21.84
N VAL A 328 9.45 1.02 -22.87
CA VAL A 328 9.63 1.55 -24.23
C VAL A 328 8.31 2.05 -24.80
N ASP A 329 7.21 1.32 -24.59
CA ASP A 329 5.88 1.73 -25.01
C ASP A 329 5.47 3.08 -24.40
N PHE A 330 5.66 3.28 -23.08
CA PHE A 330 5.41 4.59 -22.46
C PHE A 330 6.30 5.72 -22.99
N VAL A 331 7.55 5.44 -23.39
CA VAL A 331 8.41 6.43 -24.05
C VAL A 331 7.85 6.83 -25.42
N ILE A 332 7.32 5.87 -26.18
CA ILE A 332 6.68 6.14 -27.48
C ILE A 332 5.40 6.96 -27.26
N ILE A 333 4.59 6.61 -26.26
CA ILE A 333 3.39 7.39 -25.87
C ILE A 333 3.77 8.83 -25.54
N LEU A 334 4.85 9.03 -24.77
CA LEU A 334 5.34 10.37 -24.44
C LEU A 334 5.71 11.16 -25.70
N GLN A 335 6.41 10.55 -26.66
CA GLN A 335 6.75 11.21 -27.92
C GLN A 335 5.51 11.64 -28.70
N GLN A 336 4.49 10.77 -28.79
CA GLN A 336 3.24 11.04 -29.51
C GLN A 336 2.36 12.10 -28.83
N SER A 337 2.43 12.23 -27.51
CA SER A 337 1.54 13.09 -26.70
C SER A 337 2.23 14.32 -26.09
N SER A 338 3.52 14.52 -26.35
CA SER A 338 4.40 15.52 -25.70
C SER A 338 3.93 16.98 -25.77
N THR A 339 3.04 17.33 -26.70
CA THR A 339 2.61 18.73 -26.94
C THR A 339 1.13 18.99 -26.64
N SER A 340 0.40 18.02 -26.09
CA SER A 340 -1.07 18.10 -26.07
C SER A 340 -1.66 18.50 -24.72
N TRP A 341 -1.23 17.86 -23.62
CA TRP A 341 -1.88 17.98 -22.32
C TRP A 341 -0.87 17.84 -21.18
N ALA A 342 -0.72 18.88 -20.36
CA ALA A 342 0.33 18.95 -19.34
C ALA A 342 0.20 17.86 -18.27
N PHE A 343 -1.01 17.65 -17.75
CA PHE A 343 -1.30 16.57 -16.80
C PHE A 343 -0.92 15.19 -17.38
N TRP A 344 -1.29 14.93 -18.63
CA TRP A 344 -0.93 13.69 -19.33
C TRP A 344 0.57 13.48 -19.44
N VAL A 345 1.30 14.53 -19.86
CA VAL A 345 2.77 14.47 -19.96
C VAL A 345 3.39 14.15 -18.60
N LEU A 346 2.93 14.79 -17.52
CA LEU A 346 3.39 14.49 -16.16
C LEU A 346 3.06 13.06 -15.73
N ALA A 347 1.86 12.58 -16.04
CA ALA A 347 1.42 11.21 -15.75
C ALA A 347 2.29 10.16 -16.46
N VAL A 348 2.58 10.35 -17.75
CA VAL A 348 3.46 9.46 -18.52
C VAL A 348 4.90 9.52 -18.01
N CYS A 349 5.42 10.71 -17.68
CA CYS A 349 6.73 10.86 -17.05
C CYS A 349 6.82 10.10 -15.70
N LEU A 350 5.77 10.17 -14.88
CA LEU A 350 5.67 9.40 -13.63
C LEU A 350 5.67 7.89 -13.91
N ALA A 351 4.93 7.43 -14.92
CA ALA A 351 4.90 6.02 -15.31
C ALA A 351 6.28 5.51 -15.75
N ILE A 352 7.01 6.29 -16.55
CA ILE A 352 8.38 5.97 -16.97
C ILE A 352 9.32 5.93 -15.77
N ALA A 353 9.24 6.92 -14.88
CA ALA A 353 10.07 6.96 -13.66
C ALA A 353 9.81 5.74 -12.77
N LEU A 354 8.54 5.39 -12.53
CA LEU A 354 8.17 4.18 -11.80
C LEU A 354 8.71 2.92 -12.47
N SER A 355 8.63 2.83 -13.80
CA SER A 355 9.14 1.68 -14.55
C SER A 355 10.66 1.50 -14.38
N ILE A 356 11.43 2.59 -14.50
CA ILE A 356 12.88 2.57 -14.27
C ILE A 356 13.18 2.09 -12.85
N THR A 357 12.49 2.62 -11.84
CA THR A 357 12.69 2.17 -10.46
C THR A 357 12.32 0.70 -10.26
N THR A 358 11.27 0.20 -10.91
CA THR A 358 10.87 -1.21 -10.89
C THR A 358 11.94 -2.10 -11.49
N ILE A 359 12.55 -1.72 -12.63
CA ILE A 359 13.64 -2.46 -13.27
C ILE A 359 14.88 -2.49 -12.36
N VAL A 360 15.27 -1.35 -11.79
CA VAL A 360 16.44 -1.25 -10.90
C VAL A 360 16.26 -2.11 -9.66
N PHE A 361 15.15 -1.93 -8.93
CA PHE A 361 14.90 -2.72 -7.71
C PHE A 361 14.65 -4.20 -8.02
N GLY A 362 14.02 -4.54 -9.15
CA GLY A 362 13.86 -5.92 -9.59
C GLY A 362 15.20 -6.59 -9.86
N SER A 363 16.14 -5.87 -10.48
CA SER A 363 17.51 -6.35 -10.72
C SER A 363 18.28 -6.54 -9.41
N LEU A 364 18.20 -5.58 -8.49
CA LEU A 364 18.82 -5.67 -7.16
C LEU A 364 18.29 -6.85 -6.34
N VAL A 365 16.98 -7.08 -6.36
CA VAL A 365 16.33 -8.21 -5.68
C VAL A 365 16.76 -9.54 -6.30
N THR A 366 16.87 -9.62 -7.63
CA THR A 366 17.34 -10.82 -8.34
C THR A 366 18.76 -11.20 -7.95
N HIS A 367 19.66 -10.21 -7.86
CA HIS A 367 21.05 -10.42 -7.45
C HIS A 367 21.20 -10.90 -5.99
N ASN A 368 20.17 -10.70 -5.17
CA ASN A 368 20.14 -11.16 -3.79
C ASN A 368 19.55 -12.56 -3.59
N PHE A 369 19.11 -13.24 -4.65
CA PHE A 369 18.60 -14.61 -4.56
C PHE A 369 19.65 -15.58 -4.03
N GLY A 370 19.23 -16.59 -3.26
CA GLY A 370 20.11 -17.57 -2.63
C GLY A 370 20.85 -17.07 -1.38
N ARG A 371 20.70 -15.80 -0.99
CA ARG A 371 21.39 -15.21 0.19
C ARG A 371 20.59 -15.28 1.49
N GLY A 372 19.71 -16.28 1.63
CA GLY A 372 18.95 -16.57 2.86
C GLY A 372 17.73 -15.68 3.11
N LEU A 373 17.25 -14.91 2.13
CA LEU A 373 16.11 -14.00 2.29
C LEU A 373 14.75 -14.72 2.20
N LYS A 374 14.68 -15.80 1.40
CA LYS A 374 13.49 -16.65 1.19
C LYS A 374 12.64 -16.94 2.43
N PRO A 375 13.16 -17.47 3.55
CA PRO A 375 12.33 -17.82 4.70
C PRO A 375 11.66 -16.60 5.34
N TYR A 376 12.34 -15.45 5.39
CA TYR A 376 11.80 -14.22 5.97
C TYR A 376 10.70 -13.61 5.11
N VAL A 377 10.89 -13.63 3.78
CA VAL A 377 9.89 -13.12 2.84
C VAL A 377 8.69 -14.05 2.79
N GLN A 378 8.89 -15.37 2.67
CA GLN A 378 7.79 -16.34 2.65
C GLN A 378 6.94 -16.25 3.93
N ARG A 379 7.54 -16.03 5.11
CA ARG A 379 6.82 -15.83 6.38
C ARG A 379 5.87 -14.62 6.35
N LEU A 380 6.16 -13.58 5.56
CA LEU A 380 5.26 -12.43 5.39
C LEU A 380 3.99 -12.80 4.61
N PHE A 381 4.04 -13.89 3.83
CA PHE A 381 2.98 -14.31 2.91
C PHE A 381 2.43 -15.72 3.18
N ASP A 382 2.96 -16.43 4.19
CA ASP A 382 2.58 -17.80 4.49
C ASP A 382 1.15 -17.85 5.05
N LYS A 383 0.40 -18.85 4.57
CA LYS A 383 -0.99 -19.14 4.95
C LYS A 383 -1.09 -19.78 6.34
N ASN A 384 0.02 -20.34 6.84
CA ASN A 384 0.04 -21.07 8.11
C ASN A 384 0.36 -20.16 9.31
N TYR A 385 -0.75 -19.64 9.83
CA TYR A 385 -1.02 -18.92 11.07
C TYR A 385 -0.36 -19.42 12.38
N ARG A 386 0.56 -20.40 12.37
CA ARG A 386 1.00 -21.10 13.60
C ARG A 386 2.00 -20.33 14.47
N TYR A 387 2.55 -19.22 13.97
CA TYR A 387 3.61 -18.45 14.66
C TYR A 387 3.10 -17.15 15.30
N LYS A 388 1.78 -16.90 15.32
CA LYS A 388 1.22 -15.71 15.99
C LYS A 388 1.03 -15.89 17.50
N PHE A 389 1.21 -17.12 18.02
CA PHE A 389 0.98 -17.47 19.44
C PHE A 389 2.22 -18.04 20.14
N ASP A 390 3.35 -18.24 19.45
CA ASP A 390 4.55 -18.82 20.05
C ASP A 390 5.84 -18.16 19.53
N PRO A 391 6.42 -17.21 20.30
CA PRO A 391 7.73 -16.62 20.01
C PRO A 391 8.88 -17.64 19.96
N SER A 392 8.74 -18.80 20.61
CA SER A 392 9.78 -19.85 20.68
C SER A 392 9.89 -20.69 19.40
N ALA A 393 8.89 -20.60 18.52
CA ALA A 393 8.86 -21.33 17.26
C ALA A 393 9.70 -20.64 16.14
N ASN A 394 10.55 -19.67 16.50
CA ASN A 394 11.49 -19.05 15.59
C ASN A 394 12.60 -20.05 15.19
N PRO A 395 12.71 -20.50 13.91
CA PRO A 395 13.74 -21.44 13.50
C PRO A 395 15.17 -20.86 13.58
N THR A 396 15.31 -19.53 13.69
CA THR A 396 16.60 -18.88 13.98
C THR A 396 17.14 -19.27 15.36
N PHE A 397 16.25 -19.61 16.31
CA PHE A 397 16.62 -20.17 17.62
C PHE A 397 16.68 -21.71 17.60
N MET A 398 15.89 -22.40 16.78
CA MET A 398 15.92 -23.87 16.71
C MET A 398 17.20 -24.45 16.07
N ASN A 399 17.91 -23.67 15.25
CA ASN A 399 19.18 -24.13 14.65
C ASN A 399 20.40 -24.00 15.58
N HIS A 400 20.24 -23.37 16.75
CA HIS A 400 21.21 -23.49 17.85
C HIS A 400 20.69 -24.52 18.86
N ARG A 401 20.85 -25.81 18.54
CA ARG A 401 21.08 -26.82 19.57
C ARG A 401 22.59 -26.92 19.82
N PRO A 402 23.21 -26.08 20.68
CA PRO A 402 24.48 -26.47 21.23
C PRO A 402 24.24 -27.65 22.17
N ASN A 403 25.13 -28.63 22.11
CA ASN A 403 25.22 -29.67 23.11
C ASN A 403 25.14 -29.06 24.52
N ARG A 404 24.13 -29.49 25.27
CA ARG A 404 24.07 -29.60 26.73
C ARG A 404 25.23 -28.91 27.48
N ARG A 405 25.14 -27.60 27.71
CA ARG A 405 25.70 -26.91 28.88
C ARG A 405 24.98 -25.58 29.06
N ARG A 406 24.59 -25.30 30.31
CA ARG A 406 23.95 -24.07 30.76
C ARG A 406 24.79 -22.86 30.34
N GLU A 407 24.27 -22.05 29.43
CA GLU A 407 24.64 -20.64 29.35
C GLU A 407 23.34 -19.83 29.37
N SER A 408 23.27 -18.93 30.35
CA SER A 408 22.21 -17.97 30.56
C SER A 408 22.12 -17.05 29.34
N SER A 409 21.17 -17.32 28.45
CA SER A 409 20.77 -16.37 27.42
C SER A 409 20.09 -15.20 28.12
N TRP A 410 20.67 -14.01 28.00
CA TRP A 410 20.11 -12.72 28.37
C TRP A 410 18.82 -12.44 27.57
N ALA A 411 17.74 -13.12 27.91
CA ALA A 411 16.40 -12.72 27.53
C ALA A 411 16.05 -11.51 28.39
N ILE A 412 15.81 -10.37 27.76
CA ILE A 412 15.11 -9.26 28.42
C ILE A 412 13.69 -9.78 28.63
N GLU A 413 13.38 -10.13 29.86
CA GLU A 413 12.01 -10.35 30.31
C GLU A 413 11.36 -8.97 30.33
N ASP A 414 10.50 -8.70 29.34
CA ASP A 414 9.63 -7.53 29.36
C ASP A 414 8.52 -7.85 30.38
N ASP A 415 8.66 -7.32 31.60
CA ASP A 415 7.58 -7.19 32.57
C ASP A 415 6.53 -6.22 32.00
N ASP A 416 5.46 -6.75 31.42
CA ASP A 416 4.26 -5.97 31.11
C ASP A 416 3.33 -5.98 32.34
N ASP A 417 3.19 -4.80 32.94
CA ASP A 417 2.36 -4.47 34.08
C ASP A 417 0.84 -4.76 33.89
N GLU A 418 0.27 -5.31 34.97
CA GLU A 418 -1.01 -4.91 35.59
C GLU A 418 -2.35 -5.36 34.96
N SER A 419 -2.81 -6.55 35.40
CA SER A 419 -4.24 -6.81 35.60
C SER A 419 -4.48 -7.37 37.01
N LEU A 420 -5.11 -6.55 37.85
CA LEU A 420 -5.47 -6.79 39.25
C LEU A 420 -6.21 -8.12 39.47
N ALA A 421 -5.60 -9.02 40.23
CA ALA A 421 -6.32 -10.04 41.00
C ALA A 421 -5.64 -10.19 42.37
N ILE A 422 -6.38 -9.81 43.41
CA ILE A 422 -5.97 -9.80 44.82
C ILE A 422 -5.73 -11.23 45.29
N THR A 423 -4.54 -11.54 45.81
CA THR A 423 -4.31 -12.72 46.67
C THR A 423 -3.21 -12.39 47.69
N PRO A 424 -3.35 -12.71 49.00
CA PRO A 424 -2.39 -12.27 50.01
C PRO A 424 -1.12 -13.14 49.98
N ALA A 425 0.04 -12.50 50.10
CA ALA A 425 1.34 -13.15 50.18
C ALA A 425 1.56 -13.88 51.52
N PRO A 426 2.19 -15.08 51.55
CA PRO A 426 2.67 -15.70 52.78
C PRO A 426 3.91 -14.99 53.33
N GLN A 427 3.94 -14.74 54.64
CA GLN A 427 5.06 -14.11 55.36
C GLN A 427 6.28 -15.04 55.45
N LEU A 428 7.48 -14.49 55.21
CA LEU A 428 8.77 -15.13 55.52
C LEU A 428 9.42 -14.46 56.76
N PRO A 429 10.06 -15.24 57.66
CA PRO A 429 10.63 -14.73 58.92
C PRO A 429 11.99 -14.03 58.75
N PRO A 430 12.43 -13.18 59.71
CA PRO A 430 13.60 -12.33 59.54
C PRO A 430 14.91 -13.03 59.89
N GLN A 431 15.95 -12.85 59.07
CA GLN A 431 17.33 -13.18 59.45
C GLN A 431 18.28 -11.98 59.33
N GLN A 432 18.68 -11.55 60.52
CA GLN A 432 19.87 -10.85 61.00
C GLN A 432 20.96 -10.39 60.03
N SER A 433 21.35 -9.14 60.27
CA SER A 433 22.53 -8.40 59.86
C SER A 433 23.86 -9.08 60.25
N GLN A 434 24.77 -9.19 59.28
CA GLN A 434 26.21 -9.26 59.56
C GLN A 434 27.00 -8.33 58.63
N GLN A 435 27.75 -7.44 59.28
CA GLN A 435 28.74 -6.52 58.74
C GLN A 435 29.90 -7.27 58.09
N SER A 436 30.49 -6.71 57.03
CA SER A 436 31.91 -6.91 56.71
C SER A 436 32.46 -5.77 55.83
N GLN A 437 33.11 -4.83 56.53
CA GLN A 437 34.41 -4.19 56.22
C GLN A 437 34.73 -3.76 54.78
N GLN A 438 34.79 -2.44 54.59
CA GLN A 438 35.61 -1.74 53.60
C GLN A 438 37.11 -1.78 53.96
N PRO A 439 37.99 -1.62 52.96
CA PRO A 439 39.17 -0.79 53.14
C PRO A 439 39.14 0.44 52.23
N SER A 440 39.42 1.59 52.86
CA SER A 440 39.68 2.90 52.27
C SER A 440 41.09 2.96 51.69
N TYR A 441 41.29 3.60 50.53
CA TYR A 441 42.52 4.34 50.23
C TYR A 441 42.29 5.49 49.23
N ASN A 442 42.37 6.70 49.79
CA ASN A 442 42.88 7.99 49.32
C ASN A 442 42.47 8.62 47.97
N SER A 443 41.89 9.80 48.17
CA SER A 443 41.76 11.00 47.36
C SER A 443 42.99 11.45 46.56
N VAL A 444 42.76 11.80 45.29
CA VAL A 444 43.34 13.00 44.67
C VAL A 444 42.23 13.69 43.87
N ASP A 445 42.19 15.01 44.00
CA ASP A 445 41.08 15.90 43.69
C ASP A 445 41.39 16.73 42.41
N VAL A 446 40.32 17.30 41.86
CA VAL A 446 40.24 18.49 40.96
C VAL A 446 40.60 18.35 39.45
N SER A 447 39.57 18.40 38.58
CA SER A 447 39.27 19.53 37.65
C SER A 447 38.46 19.09 36.40
N THR A 448 37.20 19.53 36.34
CA THR A 448 36.40 19.79 35.12
C THR A 448 36.85 21.14 34.49
N PRO A 449 36.45 21.55 33.25
CA PRO A 449 35.18 21.25 32.58
C PRO A 449 35.16 21.06 31.04
N ARG A 450 34.02 20.53 30.60
CA ARG A 450 33.23 20.77 29.36
C ARG A 450 33.90 21.48 28.17
N PHE A 451 33.81 20.81 27.02
CA PHE A 451 33.26 21.36 25.76
C PHE A 451 32.33 20.34 25.12
#